data_AF-A0A2K3M7G5-F1
#
_entry.id   AF-A0A2K3M7G5-F1
#
_cell.length_a   1.000
_cell.length_b   1.000
_cell.length_c   1.000
_cell.angle_alpha   90.00
_cell.angle_beta   90.00
_cell.angle_gamma   90.00
#
_symmetry.space_group_name_H-M   'P 1'
#
loop_
_entity.id
_entity.type
_entity.pdbx_description
1 polymer ?
#
loop_
_entity_poly.entity_id
_entity_poly.type
_entity_poly.pdbx_seq_one_letter_code
_entity_poly.pdbx_strand_id
1 'polypeptide(L)'
;MWIFRHKKKSNGCFERYKACLVGDSRSHIAGVDCDEIFSPVVKPVTIRTVLTIALSKSWPIHQLDVQNAFLHGDLHETVYMHQPLGFRDPHHPDYVCRLRKSLYGLKQAPRAWYQRFADFVSTIGFQHNTSDHSLFIYRCGSNLAYILLYMLMTSSSSHPPMSFGNLS
;
A
#
# COMPACT_ATOMS: atom_id res chain seq x y z
N MET A 1 -10.90 8.98 -8.23
CA MET A 1 -10.64 9.22 -9.66
C MET A 1 -10.20 7.93 -10.35
N TRP A 2 -10.55 7.75 -11.63
CA TRP A 2 -10.02 6.65 -12.45
C TRP A 2 -8.61 6.98 -12.96
N ILE A 3 -7.68 6.03 -12.84
CA ILE A 3 -6.38 6.06 -13.50
C ILE A 3 -6.37 4.98 -14.58
N PHE A 4 -6.18 5.39 -15.83
CA PHE A 4 -6.06 4.49 -16.97
C PHE A 4 -4.59 4.31 -17.34
N ARG A 5 -4.16 3.08 -17.58
CA ARG A 5 -2.81 2.74 -18.04
C ARG A 5 -2.85 1.64 -19.10
N HIS A 6 -1.94 1.71 -20.06
CA HIS A 6 -1.69 0.60 -20.97
C HIS A 6 -0.62 -0.30 -20.37
N LYS A 7 -0.93 -1.59 -20.24
CA LYS A 7 0.07 -2.60 -19.89
C LYS A 7 0.72 -3.10 -21.18
N LYS A 8 2.04 -3.12 -21.17
CA LYS A 8 2.88 -3.71 -22.20
C LYS A 8 3.59 -4.93 -21.61
N LYS A 9 3.79 -5.95 -22.42
CA LYS A 9 4.63 -7.11 -22.11
C LYS A 9 6.10 -6.67 -21.99
N SER A 10 6.95 -7.56 -21.46
CA SER A 10 8.40 -7.32 -21.35
C SER A 10 9.06 -7.00 -22.70
N ASN A 11 8.53 -7.53 -23.80
CA ASN A 11 8.97 -7.26 -25.16
C ASN A 11 8.40 -5.97 -25.78
N GLY A 12 7.70 -5.14 -25.01
CA GLY A 12 7.13 -3.86 -25.45
C GLY A 12 5.79 -3.96 -26.21
N CYS A 13 5.32 -5.17 -26.51
CA CYS A 13 4.03 -5.39 -27.17
C CYS A 13 2.86 -5.03 -26.24
N PHE A 14 1.77 -4.53 -26.81
CA PHE A 14 0.55 -4.25 -26.06
C PHE A 14 0.01 -5.54 -25.40
N GLU A 15 -0.41 -5.41 -24.14
CA GLU A 15 -1.01 -6.50 -23.38
C GLU A 15 -2.50 -6.23 -23.12
N ARG A 16 -2.81 -5.14 -22.40
CA ARG A 16 -4.18 -4.79 -22.01
C ARG A 16 -4.34 -3.35 -21.56
N TYR A 17 -5.58 -2.86 -21.57
CA TYR A 17 -5.99 -1.66 -20.85
C TYR A 17 -6.21 -1.98 -19.36
N LYS A 18 -5.74 -1.12 -18.46
CA LYS A 18 -5.95 -1.21 -17.01
C LYS A 18 -6.60 0.08 -16.51
N ALA A 19 -7.73 -0.04 -15.82
CA ALA A 19 -8.35 1.04 -15.07
C ALA A 19 -8.23 0.77 -13.57
N CYS A 20 -7.81 1.76 -12.79
CA CYS A 20 -7.73 1.68 -11.34
C CYS A 20 -8.56 2.81 -10.72
N LEU A 21 -9.45 2.47 -9.78
CA LEU A 21 -10.12 3.47 -8.95
C LEU A 21 -9.20 3.87 -7.79
N VAL A 22 -8.94 5.16 -7.67
CA VAL A 22 -8.01 5.74 -6.70
C VAL A 22 -8.74 6.77 -5.85
N GLY A 23 -8.54 6.71 -4.53
CA GLY A 23 -9.02 7.71 -3.59
C GLY A 23 -8.28 9.04 -3.79
N ASP A 24 -9.01 10.14 -3.70
CA ASP A 24 -8.41 11.46 -3.76
C ASP A 24 -8.02 11.91 -2.34
N SER A 25 -6.72 11.94 -2.06
CA SER A 25 -6.20 12.40 -0.75
C SER A 25 -6.21 13.91 -0.57
N ARG A 26 -6.54 14.69 -1.60
CA ARG A 26 -6.57 16.17 -1.55
C ARG A 26 -7.88 16.73 -1.00
N SER A 27 -8.96 15.97 -1.10
CA SER A 27 -10.30 16.37 -0.66
C SER A 27 -10.60 16.03 0.82
N HIS A 28 -9.64 15.46 1.55
CA HIS A 28 -9.77 15.23 2.99
C HIS A 28 -9.62 16.54 3.76
N ILE A 29 -10.66 16.91 4.53
CA ILE A 29 -10.64 18.06 5.44
C ILE A 29 -9.74 17.70 6.64
N ALA A 30 -8.65 18.45 6.82
CA ALA A 30 -7.75 18.28 7.96
C ALA A 30 -8.43 18.81 9.24
N GLY A 31 -8.51 17.97 10.28
CA GLY A 31 -9.00 18.41 11.60
C GLY A 31 -9.72 17.36 12.45
N VAL A 32 -10.03 16.17 11.90
CA VAL A 32 -10.72 15.11 12.67
C VAL A 32 -9.92 13.81 12.78
N ASP A 33 -9.06 13.46 11.81
CA ASP A 33 -8.41 12.12 11.76
C ASP A 33 -6.95 12.15 11.27
N CYS A 34 -6.13 13.09 11.76
CA CYS A 34 -4.73 13.25 11.32
C CYS A 34 -3.67 12.87 12.35
N ASP A 35 -4.00 12.05 13.35
CA ASP A 35 -3.01 11.59 14.32
C ASP A 35 -2.44 10.23 13.89
N GLU A 36 -1.24 10.31 13.31
CA GLU A 36 -0.31 9.21 12.99
C GLU A 36 -0.54 8.47 11.66
N ILE A 37 -0.01 9.07 10.58
CA ILE A 37 0.11 8.48 9.24
C ILE A 37 1.54 7.96 9.04
N PHE A 38 1.90 6.82 9.63
CA PHE A 38 3.12 6.12 9.21
C PHE A 38 2.91 4.61 9.21
N SER A 39 2.74 4.04 8.01
CA SER A 39 3.06 2.63 7.83
C SER A 39 4.57 2.47 8.04
N PRO A 40 5.04 1.51 8.84
CA PRO A 40 6.45 1.33 9.06
C PRO A 40 7.13 1.00 7.73
N VAL A 41 8.10 1.85 7.35
CA VAL A 41 9.02 1.58 6.25
C VAL A 41 10.12 0.70 6.81
N VAL A 42 10.34 -0.47 6.21
CA VAL A 42 11.42 -1.36 6.64
C VAL A 42 12.76 -0.61 6.56
N LYS A 43 13.54 -0.67 7.64
CA LYS A 43 14.85 -0.01 7.64
C LYS A 43 15.82 -0.84 6.77
N PRO A 44 16.65 -0.20 5.92
CA PRO A 44 17.65 -0.93 5.13
C PRO A 44 18.60 -1.77 5.99
N VAL A 45 18.91 -1.30 7.20
CA VAL A 45 19.71 -2.04 8.19
C VAL A 45 19.01 -3.35 8.57
N THR A 46 17.70 -3.31 8.87
CA THR A 46 16.91 -4.50 9.20
C THR A 46 16.88 -5.52 8.06
N ILE A 47 16.70 -5.06 6.81
CA ILE A 47 16.78 -5.93 5.62
C ILE A 47 18.15 -6.63 5.60
N ARG A 48 19.24 -5.87 5.68
CA ARG A 48 20.61 -6.42 5.63
C ARG A 48 20.84 -7.42 6.75
N THR A 49 20.45 -7.10 7.98
CA THR A 49 20.61 -7.98 9.14
C THR A 49 19.86 -9.29 8.96
N VAL A 50 18.59 -9.26 8.54
CA VAL A 50 17.80 -10.48 8.31
C VAL A 50 18.41 -11.33 7.20
N LEU A 51 18.83 -10.70 6.09
CA LEU A 51 19.49 -11.41 4.98
C LEU A 51 20.80 -12.05 5.44
N THR A 52 21.63 -11.35 6.21
CA THR A 52 22.88 -11.91 6.75
C THR A 52 22.62 -13.10 7.67
N ILE A 53 21.57 -13.05 8.52
CA ILE A 53 21.20 -14.17 9.38
C ILE A 53 20.68 -15.36 8.54
N ALA A 54 19.84 -15.10 7.55
CA ALA A 54 19.33 -16.15 6.68
C ALA A 54 20.46 -16.86 5.93
N LEU A 55 21.41 -16.10 5.38
CA LEU A 55 22.58 -16.65 4.70
C LEU A 55 23.50 -17.44 5.63
N SER A 56 23.79 -16.92 6.84
CA SER A 56 24.68 -17.62 7.79
C SER A 56 24.09 -18.92 8.33
N LYS A 57 22.76 -19.01 8.38
CA LYS A 57 22.04 -20.21 8.82
C LYS A 57 21.51 -21.07 7.66
N SER A 58 21.85 -20.73 6.41
CA SER A 58 21.36 -21.41 5.21
C SER A 58 19.82 -21.52 5.14
N TRP A 59 19.12 -20.48 5.57
CA TRP A 59 17.66 -20.42 5.53
C TRP A 59 17.15 -20.04 4.13
N PRO A 60 16.05 -20.66 3.68
CA PRO A 60 15.40 -20.25 2.44
C PRO A 60 14.81 -18.84 2.57
N ILE A 61 14.92 -18.06 1.51
CA ILE A 61 14.36 -16.71 1.42
C ILE A 61 13.26 -16.73 0.35
N HIS A 62 12.07 -16.26 0.71
CA HIS A 62 10.93 -16.16 -0.20
C HIS A 62 10.43 -14.72 -0.27
N GLN A 63 10.16 -14.25 -1.48
CA GLN A 63 9.52 -12.97 -1.73
C GLN A 63 8.05 -13.20 -2.10
N LEU A 64 7.15 -12.55 -1.40
CA LEU A 64 5.71 -12.60 -1.64
C LEU A 64 5.23 -11.23 -2.11
N ASP A 65 4.59 -11.17 -3.28
CA ASP A 65 3.96 -9.96 -3.80
C ASP A 65 2.45 -10.04 -3.61
N VAL A 66 1.89 -9.17 -2.77
CA VAL A 66 0.46 -9.16 -2.47
C VAL A 66 -0.25 -8.22 -3.45
N GLN A 67 -0.99 -8.82 -4.38
CA GLN A 67 -1.81 -8.06 -5.31
C GLN A 67 -2.94 -7.32 -4.57
N ASN A 68 -3.13 -6.05 -4.90
CA ASN A 68 -4.20 -5.23 -4.35
C ASN A 68 -4.20 -5.14 -2.80
N ALA A 69 -3.02 -5.16 -2.17
CA ALA A 69 -2.85 -5.12 -0.72
C ALA A 69 -3.78 -4.10 0.00
N PHE A 70 -3.92 -2.89 -0.54
CA PHE A 70 -4.80 -1.87 0.07
C PHE A 70 -6.27 -2.27 0.11
N LEU A 71 -6.79 -3.02 -0.86
CA LEU A 71 -8.17 -3.50 -0.84
C LEU A 71 -8.44 -4.50 0.29
N HIS A 72 -7.39 -5.08 0.87
CA HIS A 72 -7.50 -5.95 2.04
C HIS A 72 -7.51 -5.17 3.36
N GLY A 73 -7.03 -3.93 3.37
CA GLY A 73 -7.07 -3.06 4.55
C GLY A 73 -8.49 -2.59 4.89
N ASP A 74 -8.86 -2.76 6.15
CA ASP A 74 -10.11 -2.27 6.70
C ASP A 74 -9.98 -0.78 7.07
N LEU A 75 -11.00 0.02 6.71
CA LEU A 75 -11.07 1.42 7.12
C LEU A 75 -11.80 1.48 8.47
N HIS A 76 -11.12 1.98 9.50
CA HIS A 76 -11.76 2.26 10.79
C HIS A 76 -12.59 3.54 10.74
N GLU A 77 -12.14 4.51 9.97
CA GLU A 77 -12.82 5.77 9.71
C GLU A 77 -13.85 5.65 8.58
N THR A 78 -14.89 6.47 8.64
CA THR A 78 -15.87 6.55 7.56
C THR A 78 -15.37 7.48 6.47
N VAL A 79 -14.94 6.89 5.35
CA VAL A 79 -14.46 7.65 4.18
C VAL A 79 -15.52 7.66 3.09
N TYR A 80 -15.81 8.85 2.59
CA TYR A 80 -16.68 9.04 1.42
C TYR A 80 -15.87 9.46 0.21
N MET A 81 -16.34 9.09 -0.98
CA MET A 81 -15.79 9.56 -2.24
C MET A 81 -16.91 9.94 -3.20
N HIS A 82 -16.66 10.90 -4.08
CA HIS A 82 -17.59 11.17 -5.17
C HIS A 82 -17.81 9.93 -6.04
N GLN A 83 -19.03 9.82 -6.56
CA GLN A 83 -19.39 8.77 -7.51
C GLN A 83 -18.41 8.76 -8.70
N PRO A 84 -17.79 7.61 -9.00
CA PRO A 84 -16.86 7.52 -10.12
C PRO A 84 -17.55 7.84 -11.44
N LEU A 85 -16.81 8.43 -12.37
CA LEU A 85 -17.29 8.62 -13.75
C LEU A 85 -17.73 7.26 -14.31
N GLY A 86 -18.92 7.23 -14.93
CA GLY A 86 -19.57 6.03 -15.44
C GLY A 86 -20.46 5.28 -14.44
N PHE A 87 -20.42 5.65 -13.15
CA PHE A 87 -21.24 5.04 -12.08
C PHE A 87 -22.08 6.07 -11.32
N ARG A 88 -22.26 7.27 -11.89
CA ARG A 88 -23.12 8.30 -11.30
C ARG A 88 -24.58 7.90 -11.50
N ASP A 89 -25.34 7.90 -10.41
CA ASP A 89 -26.78 7.72 -10.42
C ASP A 89 -27.45 8.90 -11.15
N PRO A 90 -28.22 8.68 -12.23
CA PRO A 90 -28.93 9.74 -12.93
C PRO A 90 -29.97 10.46 -12.07
N HIS A 91 -30.58 9.77 -11.11
CA HIS A 91 -31.57 10.33 -10.19
C HIS A 91 -30.92 11.02 -8.99
N HIS A 92 -29.70 10.62 -8.63
CA HIS A 92 -28.96 11.15 -7.49
C HIS A 92 -27.51 11.51 -7.85
N PRO A 93 -27.29 12.50 -8.74
CA PRO A 93 -25.95 12.81 -9.26
C PRO A 93 -25.00 13.33 -8.17
N ASP A 94 -25.54 13.94 -7.10
CA ASP A 94 -24.77 14.54 -6.01
C ASP A 94 -24.46 13.58 -4.85
N TYR A 95 -24.91 12.33 -4.94
CA TYR A 95 -24.59 11.34 -3.91
C TYR A 95 -23.11 10.99 -3.89
N VAL A 96 -22.67 10.49 -2.74
CA VAL A 96 -21.30 10.03 -2.49
C VAL A 96 -21.30 8.55 -2.12
N CYS A 97 -20.22 7.86 -2.48
CA CYS A 97 -20.02 6.45 -2.14
C CYS A 97 -19.27 6.36 -0.81
N ARG A 98 -19.78 5.58 0.14
CA ARG A 98 -19.04 5.19 1.35
C ARG A 98 -18.07 4.06 1.01
N LEU A 99 -16.79 4.25 1.30
CA LEU A 99 -15.78 3.21 1.13
C LEU A 99 -15.87 2.17 2.25
N ARG A 100 -15.93 0.89 1.87
CA ARG A 100 -15.90 -0.24 2.80
C ARG A 100 -14.50 -0.81 3.02
N LYS A 101 -13.57 -0.52 2.10
CA LYS A 101 -12.19 -1.01 2.08
C LYS A 101 -11.27 0.14 1.68
N SER A 102 -10.01 0.05 2.09
CA SER A 102 -9.04 1.09 1.76
C SER A 102 -8.67 1.04 0.26
N LEU A 103 -8.51 2.20 -0.37
CA LEU A 103 -8.15 2.33 -1.78
C LEU A 103 -6.74 2.92 -1.92
N TYR A 104 -6.09 2.63 -3.04
CA TYR A 104 -4.87 3.36 -3.43
C TYR A 104 -5.16 4.87 -3.46
N GLY A 105 -4.20 5.68 -3.03
CA GLY A 105 -4.31 7.15 -3.01
C GLY A 105 -4.93 7.72 -1.73
N LEU A 106 -5.53 6.88 -0.88
CA LEU A 106 -5.90 7.26 0.49
C LEU A 106 -4.64 7.32 1.37
N LYS A 107 -4.55 8.32 2.24
CA LYS A 107 -3.40 8.50 3.15
C LYS A 107 -3.29 7.37 4.19
N GLN A 108 -4.43 6.84 4.60
CA GLN A 108 -4.62 5.81 5.61
C GLN A 108 -4.53 4.37 5.05
N ALA A 109 -4.57 4.18 3.73
CA ALA A 109 -4.54 2.84 3.13
C ALA A 109 -3.28 2.02 3.48
N PRO A 110 -2.07 2.59 3.52
CA PRO A 110 -0.88 1.86 3.97
C PRO A 110 -0.99 1.36 5.41
N ARG A 111 -1.54 2.19 6.33
CA ARG A 111 -1.75 1.82 7.73
C ARG A 111 -2.80 0.73 7.88
N ALA A 112 -3.93 0.87 7.18
CA ALA A 112 -5.01 -0.13 7.18
C ALA A 112 -4.51 -1.51 6.69
N TRP A 113 -3.68 -1.52 5.66
CA TRP A 113 -3.04 -2.76 5.21
C TRP A 113 -2.04 -3.30 6.24
N TYR A 114 -1.17 -2.45 6.79
CA TYR A 114 -0.21 -2.87 7.81
C TYR A 114 -0.91 -3.53 9.01
N GLN A 115 -1.95 -2.90 9.56
CA GLN A 115 -2.72 -3.42 10.69
C GLN A 115 -3.34 -4.77 10.34
N ARG A 116 -4.02 -4.86 9.19
CA ARG A 116 -4.61 -6.13 8.73
C ARG A 116 -3.57 -7.25 8.64
N PHE A 117 -2.39 -6.95 8.12
CA PHE A 117 -1.30 -7.91 8.01
C PHE A 117 -0.75 -8.30 9.38
N ALA A 118 -0.47 -7.31 10.24
CA ALA A 118 0.05 -7.49 11.59
C ALA A 118 -0.88 -8.35 12.44
N ASP A 119 -2.19 -8.09 12.39
CA ASP A 119 -3.21 -8.87 13.09
C ASP A 119 -3.19 -10.32 12.61
N PHE A 120 -3.18 -10.54 11.28
CA PHE A 120 -3.15 -11.87 10.69
C PHE A 120 -1.89 -12.65 11.11
N VAL A 121 -0.70 -12.07 10.96
CA VAL A 121 0.54 -12.78 11.32
C VAL A 121 0.64 -13.04 12.83
N SER A 122 0.03 -12.19 13.65
CA SER A 122 -0.07 -12.43 15.09
C SER A 122 -0.92 -13.67 15.40
N THR A 123 -2.00 -13.92 14.64
CA THR A 123 -2.82 -15.13 14.83
C THR A 123 -2.08 -16.44 14.56
N ILE A 124 -1.03 -16.40 13.73
CA ILE A 124 -0.18 -17.56 13.43
C ILE A 124 1.11 -17.59 14.26
N GLY A 125 1.17 -16.79 15.33
CA GLY A 125 2.23 -16.86 16.35
C GLY A 125 3.44 -15.96 16.10
N PHE A 126 3.42 -15.07 15.10
CA PHE A 126 4.47 -14.08 14.94
C PHE A 126 4.27 -12.91 15.92
N GLN A 127 5.37 -12.32 16.37
CA GLN A 127 5.38 -11.11 17.18
C GLN A 127 6.12 -9.99 16.45
N HIS A 128 5.62 -8.76 16.54
CA HIS A 128 6.30 -7.60 15.98
C HIS A 128 7.54 -7.26 16.82
N ASN A 129 8.59 -6.79 16.16
CA ASN A 129 9.79 -6.29 16.84
C ASN A 129 9.56 -4.85 17.33
N THR A 130 9.99 -4.55 18.56
CA THR A 130 9.83 -3.22 19.18
C THR A 130 10.71 -2.15 18.51
N SER A 131 11.86 -2.54 17.97
CA SER A 131 12.81 -1.60 17.34
C SER A 131 12.51 -1.34 15.86
N ASP A 132 11.75 -2.24 15.22
CA ASP A 132 11.33 -2.14 13.83
C ASP A 132 10.01 -2.89 13.62
N HIS A 133 8.90 -2.16 13.59
CA HIS A 133 7.54 -2.68 13.42
C HIS A 133 7.29 -3.40 12.09
N SER A 134 8.19 -3.28 11.11
CA SER A 134 8.10 -4.01 9.83
C SER A 134 8.66 -5.44 9.91
N LEU A 135 9.37 -5.78 10.99
CA LEU A 135 9.92 -7.11 11.24
C LEU A 135 9.01 -7.88 12.20
N PHE A 136 8.56 -9.04 11.75
CA PHE A 136 7.83 -10.01 12.53
C PHE A 136 8.69 -11.25 12.77
N ILE A 137 8.71 -11.72 14.01
CA ILE A 137 9.56 -12.82 14.45
C ILE A 137 8.68 -13.93 15.01
N TYR A 138 8.86 -15.14 14.49
CA TYR A 138 8.27 -16.35 15.05
C TYR A 138 9.35 -17.14 15.79
N ARG A 139 9.06 -17.56 17.02
CA ARG A 139 9.94 -18.43 17.81
C ARG A 139 9.12 -19.54 18.45
N CYS A 140 9.44 -20.79 18.15
CA CYS A 140 8.85 -21.95 18.80
C CYS A 140 9.92 -23.03 18.99
N GLY A 141 10.42 -23.18 20.22
CA GLY A 141 11.57 -24.03 20.51
C GLY A 141 12.80 -23.61 19.70
N SER A 142 13.34 -24.52 18.90
CA SER A 142 14.44 -24.27 17.97
C SER A 142 14.02 -23.64 16.64
N ASN A 143 12.72 -23.57 16.34
CA ASN A 143 12.21 -23.04 15.09
C ASN A 143 12.14 -21.51 15.16
N LEU A 144 12.76 -20.87 14.17
CA LEU A 144 12.87 -19.42 14.07
C LEU A 144 12.55 -19.00 12.64
N ALA A 145 11.64 -18.05 12.47
CA ALA A 145 11.31 -17.48 11.18
C ALA A 145 11.16 -15.96 11.28
N TYR A 146 11.49 -15.29 10.17
CA TYR A 146 11.40 -13.83 10.05
C TYR A 146 10.52 -13.47 8.86
N ILE A 147 9.62 -12.52 9.06
CA ILE A 147 8.84 -11.88 8.00
C ILE A 147 9.18 -10.40 8.00
N LEU A 148 9.58 -9.88 6.85
CA LEU A 148 9.76 -8.46 6.60
C LEU A 148 8.61 -7.96 5.73
N LEU A 149 7.84 -7.01 6.25
CA LEU A 149 6.81 -6.33 5.48
C LEU A 149 7.37 -5.02 4.93
N TYR A 150 7.44 -4.89 3.61
CA TYR A 150 7.84 -3.65 2.95
C TYR A 150 6.81 -3.23 1.90
N MET A 151 6.56 -1.93 1.80
CA MET A 151 5.62 -1.32 0.86
C MET A 151 6.36 -0.31 0.00
N LEU A 152 6.35 -0.51 -1.32
CA LEU A 152 6.89 0.47 -2.26
C LEU A 152 5.79 1.48 -2.63
N MET A 153 5.75 2.60 -1.92
CA MET A 153 4.93 3.74 -2.32
C MET A 153 5.59 4.44 -3.51
N THR A 154 5.28 4.02 -4.74
CA THR A 154 5.64 4.81 -5.91
C THR A 154 4.76 6.05 -5.94
N SER A 155 5.23 7.18 -5.43
CA SER A 155 4.60 8.46 -5.73
C SER A 155 4.76 8.69 -7.24
N SER A 156 3.74 8.37 -8.02
CA SER A 156 3.64 8.93 -9.36
C SER A 156 3.25 10.39 -9.18
N SER A 157 4.22 11.25 -8.86
CA SER A 157 4.10 12.68 -9.09
C SER A 157 3.96 12.85 -10.61
N SER A 158 2.73 12.98 -11.06
CA SER A 158 2.43 13.53 -12.38
C SER A 158 2.74 15.03 -12.33
N HIS A 159 4.03 15.39 -12.36
CA HIS A 159 4.44 16.69 -12.87
C HIS A 159 4.62 16.52 -14.38
N PRO A 160 3.88 17.26 -15.23
CA PRO A 160 4.29 17.39 -16.62
C PRO A 160 5.68 18.06 -16.66
N PRO A 161 6.58 17.69 -17.58
CA PRO A 161 7.80 18.46 -17.76
C PRO A 161 7.39 19.90 -18.11
N MET A 162 7.76 20.85 -17.25
CA MET A 162 7.75 22.26 -17.61
C MET A 162 8.64 22.39 -18.85
N SER A 163 8.00 22.68 -19.98
CA SER A 163 8.66 23.14 -21.19
C SER A 163 9.41 24.42 -20.81
N PHE A 164 10.74 24.35 -20.68
CA PHE A 164 11.54 25.55 -20.71
C PHE A 164 11.41 26.13 -22.13
N GLY A 165 10.71 27.25 -22.21
CA GLY A 165 10.63 28.05 -23.42
C GLY A 165 12.02 28.48 -23.86
N ASN A 166 12.24 28.40 -25.16
CA ASN A 166 13.39 28.95 -25.85
C ASN A 166 13.55 30.44 -25.46
N LEU A 167 14.67 30.77 -24.83
CA LEU A 167 15.18 32.14 -24.85
C LEU A 167 15.77 32.36 -26.24
N SER A 168 15.18 33.33 -26.94
CA SER A 168 15.78 33.97 -28.11
C SER A 168 16.85 34.96 -27.67
#